data_AF-A0A7J2KCJ5-F1
#
_entry.id   AF-A0A7J2KCJ5-F1
#
_cell.length_a   1.000
_cell.length_b   1.000
_cell.length_c   1.000
_cell.angle_alpha   90.00
_cell.angle_beta   90.00
_cell.angle_gamma   90.00
#
_symmetry.space_group_name_H-M   'P 1'
#
loop_
_entity.id
_entity.type
_entity.pdbx_description
1 polymer ?
#
loop_
_entity_poly.entity_id
_entity_poly.type
_entity_poly.pdbx_seq_one_letter_code
_entity_poly.pdbx_strand_id
1 'polypeptide(L)' 'MEILSGNKRTPDGYLVIVVENLNEESKNKILQILNDDLIIIDLEDKIIIKLKSRSKRDRIIRKLRTLP' A
#
# COMPACT_ATOMS: atom_id res chain seq x y z
N MET A 1 -3.51 7.00 10.51
CA MET A 1 -3.22 6.03 9.43
C MET A 1 -2.69 4.75 10.04
N GLU A 2 -3.37 3.62 9.83
CA GLU A 2 -2.86 2.30 10.21
C GLU A 2 -2.40 1.55 8.96
N ILE A 3 -1.23 0.90 9.03
CA ILE A 3 -0.69 0.10 7.93
C ILE A 3 -0.81 -1.37 8.31
N LEU A 4 -1.81 -2.04 7.77
CA LEU A 4 -1.98 -3.47 7.87
C LEU A 4 -1.24 -4.15 6.72
N SER A 5 0.04 -4.47 6.94
CA SER A 5 0.82 -5.23 5.96
C SER A 5 0.73 -6.74 6.24
N GLY A 6 0.02 -7.47 5.39
CA GLY A 6 -0.04 -8.93 5.45
C GLY A 6 1.17 -9.58 4.78
N ASN A 7 1.83 -10.51 5.47
CA ASN A 7 2.81 -11.42 4.85
C ASN A 7 2.15 -12.55 4.04
N LYS A 8 0.82 -12.67 4.08
CA LYS A 8 0.11 -13.71 3.33
C LYS A 8 0.20 -13.40 1.84
N ARG A 9 0.95 -14.24 1.12
CA ARG A 9 0.91 -14.28 -0.34
C ARG A 9 -0.51 -14.65 -0.75
N THR A 10 -1.09 -13.90 -1.69
CA THR A 10 -2.28 -14.38 -2.41
C THR A 10 -1.92 -15.68 -3.14
N PRO A 11 -2.91 -16.49 -3.54
CA PRO A 11 -2.66 -17.67 -4.38
C PRO A 11 -1.80 -17.37 -5.61
N ASP A 12 -1.92 -16.16 -6.16
CA ASP A 12 -1.17 -15.66 -7.33
C ASP A 12 0.22 -15.08 -7.00
N GLY A 13 0.69 -15.24 -5.75
CA GLY A 13 2.03 -14.83 -5.32
C GLY A 13 2.20 -13.34 -5.02
N TYR A 14 1.12 -12.56 -4.93
CA TYR A 14 1.19 -11.14 -4.58
C TYR A 14 1.21 -10.95 -3.06
N LEU A 15 1.99 -9.98 -2.60
CA LEU A 15 1.95 -9.42 -1.26
C LEU A 15 0.93 -8.30 -1.24
N VAL A 16 0.23 -8.15 -0.11
CA VAL A 16 -0.83 -7.14 0.06
C VAL A 16 -0.49 -6.21 1.21
N ILE A 17 -0.52 -4.92 0.93
CA ILE A 17 -0.47 -3.86 1.94
C ILE A 17 -1.86 -3.22 1.96
N VAL A 18 -2.47 -3.14 3.13
CA VAL A 18 -3.70 -2.38 3.33
C VAL A 18 -3.36 -1.19 4.20
N VAL A 19 -3.81 -0.02 3.79
CA VAL A 19 -3.68 1.21 4.55
C VAL A 19 -5.07 1.73 4.83
N GLU A 20 -5.43 1.83 6.10
CA GLU A 20 -6.77 2.20 6.57
C GLU A 20 -6.75 3.56 7.28
N ASN A 21 -7.93 4.12 7.48
CA ASN A 21 -8.16 5.42 8.13
C ASN A 21 -7.41 6.54 7.39
N LEU A 22 -7.59 6.58 6.08
CA LEU A 22 -7.02 7.61 5.21
C LEU A 22 -8.06 8.68 4.89
N ASN A 23 -7.66 9.95 4.96
CA ASN A 23 -8.39 11.04 4.34
C ASN A 23 -7.95 11.20 2.86
N GLU A 24 -8.66 12.03 2.09
CA GLU A 24 -8.36 12.25 0.67
C GLU A 24 -6.93 12.78 0.43
N GLU A 25 -6.42 13.63 1.33
CA GLU A 25 -5.07 14.18 1.20
C GLU A 25 -3.99 13.10 1.37
N SER A 26 -4.13 12.25 2.41
CA SER A 26 -3.23 11.14 2.66
C SER A 26 -3.30 10.11 1.54
N LYS A 27 -4.48 9.82 1.00
CA LYS A 27 -4.62 8.96 -0.19
C LYS A 27 -3.87 9.51 -1.38
N ASN A 28 -4.05 10.79 -1.70
CA ASN A 28 -3.40 11.42 -2.84
C ASN A 28 -1.86 11.39 -2.69
N LYS A 29 -1.33 11.62 -1.49
CA LYS A 29 0.10 11.46 -1.19
C LYS A 29 0.58 10.03 -1.38
N ILE A 30 -0.21 9.04 -0.96
CA ILE A 30 0.10 7.62 -1.14
C ILE A 30 0.11 7.26 -2.62
N LEU A 31 -0.91 7.66 -3.39
CA LEU A 31 -0.99 7.40 -4.83
C LEU A 31 0.21 8.00 -5.58
N GLN A 32 0.69 9.18 -5.20
CA GLN A 32 1.91 9.77 -5.78
C GLN A 32 3.20 8.99 -5.48
N ILE A 33 3.24 8.24 -4.37
CA ILE A 33 4.42 7.47 -3.97
C ILE A 33 4.51 6.12 -4.70
N LEU A 34 3.38 5.63 -5.21
CA LEU A 34 3.21 4.31 -5.81
C LEU A 34 3.25 4.43 -7.34
N ASN A 35 4.37 4.05 -7.97
CA ASN A 35 4.53 4.06 -9.44
C ASN A 35 4.29 2.67 -10.09
N ASP A 36 4.12 2.68 -11.41
CA ASP A 36 3.59 1.74 -12.43
C ASP A 36 3.62 0.20 -12.27
N ASP A 37 4.23 -0.38 -11.22
CA ASP A 37 4.29 -1.85 -11.04
C ASP A 37 3.38 -2.37 -9.92
N LEU A 38 2.38 -1.59 -9.53
CA LEU A 38 1.54 -1.85 -8.36
C LEU A 38 0.08 -1.89 -8.78
N ILE A 39 -0.65 -2.90 -8.32
CA ILE A 39 -2.11 -2.91 -8.44
C ILE A 39 -2.63 -2.19 -7.21
N ILE A 40 -3.16 -0.99 -7.42
CA ILE A 40 -3.73 -0.15 -6.36
C ILE A 40 -5.25 -0.22 -6.47
N ILE A 41 -5.90 -0.57 -5.36
CA ILE A 41 -7.36 -0.50 -5.22
C ILE A 41 -7.64 0.61 -4.22
N ASP A 42 -8.21 1.71 -4.72
CA ASP A 42 -8.62 2.86 -3.93
C ASP A 42 -10.09 2.68 -3.51
N LEU A 43 -10.35 2.73 -2.20
CA LEU A 43 -11.66 2.58 -1.57
C LEU A 43 -11.87 3.73 -0.59
N GLU A 44 -13.10 4.22 -0.39
CA GLU A 44 -13.43 5.45 0.35
C GLU A 44 -12.52 5.79 1.55
N ASP A 45 -12.27 4.84 2.45
CA ASP A 45 -11.48 4.99 3.68
C ASP A 45 -10.10 4.28 3.68
N LYS A 46 -9.75 3.58 2.59
CA LYS A 46 -8.57 2.70 2.54
C LYS A 46 -7.96 2.52 1.16
N ILE A 47 -6.67 2.21 1.14
CA ILE A 47 -5.95 1.82 -0.08
C ILE A 47 -5.40 0.40 0.09
N ILE A 48 -5.64 -0.44 -0.91
CA ILE A 48 -5.04 -1.78 -0.99
C ILE A 48 -4.00 -1.79 -2.11
N ILE A 49 -2.77 -2.16 -1.77
CA ILE A 49 -1.64 -2.22 -2.69
C ILE A 49 -1.24 -3.69 -2.84
N LYS A 50 -1.33 -4.23 -4.05
CA LYS A 50 -0.84 -5.58 -4.38
C LYS A 50 0.43 -5.50 -5.20
N LEU A 51 1.42 -6.30 -4.82
CA LEU A 51 2.72 -6.33 -5.48
C LEU A 51 3.43 -7.67 -5.34
N LYS A 52 4.20 -8.08 -6.36
CA LYS A 52 4.91 -9.37 -6.35
C LYS A 52 6.24 -9.34 -5.60
N SER A 53 6.87 -8.16 -5.46
CA SER A 53 8.21 -8.05 -4.88
C SER A 53 8.20 -7.69 -3.39
N ARG A 54 8.81 -8.56 -2.58
CA ARG A 54 8.99 -8.34 -1.14
C ARG A 54 9.87 -7.12 -0.83
N SER A 55 10.94 -6.92 -1.60
CA SER A 55 11.81 -5.75 -1.44
C SER A 55 11.08 -4.44 -1.79
N LYS A 56 10.23 -4.44 -2.83
CA LYS A 56 9.37 -3.28 -3.13
C LYS A 56 8.38 -3.03 -2.00
N ARG A 57 7.78 -4.09 -1.42
CA ARG A 57 6.85 -3.97 -0.28
C ARG A 57 7.50 -3.30 0.92
N ASP A 58 8.67 -3.78 1.32
CA ASP A 58 9.36 -3.23 2.49
C ASP A 58 9.77 -1.76 2.26
N ARG A 59 10.15 -1.40 1.02
CA ARG A 59 10.40 0.00 0.64
C ARG A 59 9.15 0.86 0.73
N ILE A 60 8.01 0.38 0.24
CA ILE A 60 6.72 1.08 0.31
C ILE A 60 6.30 1.26 1.76
N ILE A 61 6.33 0.20 2.58
CA ILE A 61 5.97 0.28 4.01
C ILE A 61 6.83 1.32 4.72
N ARG A 62 8.15 1.38 4.45
CA ARG A 62 9.02 2.42 5.02
C ARG A 62 8.59 3.82 4.60
N LYS A 63 8.32 4.05 3.31
CA LYS A 63 7.83 5.36 2.82
C LYS A 63 6.49 5.74 3.44
N LEU A 64 5.57 4.79 3.57
CA LEU A 64 4.25 5.01 4.18
C LEU A 64 4.36 5.37 5.66
N ARG A 65 5.30 4.77 6.40
CA ARG A 65 5.55 5.12 7.81
C ARG A 65 6.20 6.49 8.02
N THR A 66 6.82 7.05 6.98
CA THR A 66 7.41 8.39 7.04
C THR A 66 6.44 9.50 6.61
N LEU A 67 5.20 9.15 6.23
CA LEU A 67 4.18 10.14 5.94
C LEU A 67 3.67 10.75 7.26
N PRO A 68 3.50 12.08 7.30
CA PRO A 68 2.98 12.80 8.47
C PRO A 68 1.51 12.46 8.75
#